data_AF-A0A7X2G5P3-F1
#
_entry.id   AF-A0A7X2G5P3-F1
#
_cell.length_a   1.000
_cell.length_b   1.000
_cell.length_c   1.000
_cell.angle_alpha   90.00
_cell.angle_beta   90.00
_cell.angle_gamma   90.00
#
_symmetry.space_group_name_H-M   'P 1'
#
loop_
_entity.id
_entity.type
_entity.pdbx_description
1 polymer ?
#
loop_
_entity_poly.entity_id
_entity_poly.type
_entity_poly.pdbx_seq_one_letter_code
_entity_poly.pdbx_strand_id
1 'polypeptide(L)'
;MMNQETNHGITYSLSLLRNGDYSKALFWLGIKPLDFDELHELLTNISDNQLITIIEELQTKYLISPIKEAGCFVLTEGGQEFARLVMSLGVWGRQQMDGNGGNDSVQVVLPDSSMEQTELLKYRNTVEQYI
;
A
#
# COMPACT_ATOMS: atom_id res chain seq x y z
N MET A 1 1.01 -16.97 28.79
CA MET A 1 0.57 -15.60 29.10
C MET A 1 0.81 -14.77 27.85
N MET A 2 -0.26 -14.36 27.18
CA MET A 2 -0.19 -13.45 26.02
C MET A 2 -0.16 -12.04 26.61
N ASN A 3 0.91 -11.27 26.36
CA ASN A 3 0.99 -9.88 26.81
C ASN A 3 -0.14 -9.08 26.15
N GLN A 4 -1.05 -8.54 26.95
CA GLN A 4 -2.20 -7.73 26.52
C GLN A 4 -1.81 -6.29 26.11
N GLU A 5 -0.59 -6.05 25.63
CA GLU A 5 -0.11 -4.68 25.34
C GLU A 5 -0.65 -4.08 24.02
N THR A 6 -1.62 -4.71 23.34
CA THR A 6 -2.11 -4.25 22.04
C THR A 6 -3.64 -4.28 21.92
N ASN A 7 -4.35 -3.55 22.79
CA ASN A 7 -5.81 -3.41 22.75
C ASN A 7 -6.32 -2.10 22.10
N HIS A 8 -5.49 -1.40 21.32
CA HIS A 8 -5.89 -0.19 20.61
C HIS A 8 -5.72 -0.34 19.10
N GLY A 9 -6.76 0.02 18.34
CA GLY A 9 -6.75 -0.07 16.87
C GLY A 9 -5.61 0.69 16.19
N ILE A 10 -5.15 1.81 16.79
CA ILE A 10 -3.99 2.56 16.32
C ILE A 10 -2.70 1.74 16.45
N THR A 11 -2.46 1.11 17.60
CA THR A 11 -1.25 0.30 17.82
C THR A 11 -1.20 -0.88 16.85
N TYR A 12 -2.36 -1.52 16.62
CA TYR A 12 -2.47 -2.58 15.62
C TYR A 12 -2.16 -2.06 14.21
N SER A 13 -2.79 -0.95 13.80
CA SER A 13 -2.56 -0.31 12.51
C SER A 13 -1.08 0.04 12.29
N LEU A 14 -0.43 0.64 13.29
CA LEU A 14 1.00 0.98 13.25
C LEU A 14 1.88 -0.26 13.10
N SER A 15 1.50 -1.40 13.68
CA SER A 15 2.27 -2.65 13.52
C SER A 15 2.33 -3.11 12.05
N LEU A 16 1.29 -2.81 11.26
CA LEU A 16 1.22 -3.12 9.84
C LEU A 16 2.01 -2.10 9.01
N LEU A 17 1.89 -0.81 9.33
CA LEU A 17 2.56 0.29 8.62
C LEU A 17 4.08 0.29 8.77
N ARG A 18 4.63 -0.42 9.77
CA ARG A 18 6.08 -0.58 9.95
C ARG A 18 6.75 -1.33 8.80
N ASN A 19 5.99 -2.11 8.03
CA ASN A 19 6.47 -2.71 6.78
C ASN A 19 6.05 -1.82 5.60
N GLY A 20 7.01 -1.08 5.03
CA GLY A 20 6.74 -0.17 3.91
C GLY A 20 6.16 -0.87 2.68
N ASP A 21 6.53 -2.13 2.45
CA ASP A 21 6.04 -2.88 1.28
C ASP A 21 4.55 -3.23 1.41
N TYR A 22 4.02 -3.36 2.63
CA TYR A 22 2.58 -3.54 2.84
C TYR A 22 1.82 -2.30 2.43
N SER A 23 2.29 -1.12 2.86
CA SER A 23 1.68 0.15 2.53
C SER A 23 1.63 0.36 1.01
N LYS A 24 2.73 0.05 0.31
CA LYS A 24 2.80 0.15 -1.15
C LYS A 24 1.91 -0.87 -1.86
N ALA A 25 1.87 -2.12 -1.40
CA ALA A 25 0.99 -3.13 -1.98
C ALA A 25 -0.48 -2.76 -1.82
N LEU A 26 -0.87 -2.29 -0.63
CA LEU A 26 -2.22 -1.81 -0.34
C LEU A 26 -2.59 -0.57 -1.17
N PHE A 27 -1.64 0.34 -1.36
CA PHE A 27 -1.83 1.50 -2.24
C PHE A 27 -2.19 1.05 -3.66
N TRP A 28 -1.37 0.20 -4.27
CA TRP A 28 -1.56 -0.23 -5.66
C TRP A 28 -2.85 -1.03 -5.85
N LEU A 29 -3.14 -1.96 -4.95
CA LEU A 29 -4.38 -2.74 -4.96
C LEU A 29 -5.63 -1.88 -4.66
N GLY A 30 -5.44 -0.70 -4.07
CA GLY A 30 -6.50 0.29 -3.87
C GLY A 30 -6.85 1.06 -5.14
N ILE A 31 -6.00 1.04 -6.16
CA ILE A 31 -6.26 1.65 -7.47
C ILE A 31 -7.09 0.70 -8.33
N LYS A 32 -6.64 -0.55 -8.47
CA LYS A 32 -7.36 -1.58 -9.24
C LYS A 32 -6.93 -2.99 -8.82
N PRO A 33 -7.68 -4.04 -9.18
CA PRO A 33 -7.21 -5.42 -9.09
C PRO A 33 -5.94 -5.61 -9.90
N LEU A 34 -4.96 -6.32 -9.34
CA LEU A 34 -3.67 -6.57 -9.98
C LEU A 34 -3.31 -8.05 -9.87
N ASP A 35 -2.70 -8.62 -10.90
CA ASP A 35 -2.08 -9.94 -10.80
C ASP A 35 -0.71 -9.89 -10.10
N PHE A 36 -0.04 -11.04 -10.02
CA PHE A 36 1.27 -11.15 -9.37
C PHE A 36 2.33 -10.33 -10.11
N ASP A 37 2.40 -10.42 -11.43
CA ASP A 37 3.43 -9.79 -12.24
C ASP A 37 3.24 -8.27 -12.26
N GLU A 38 2.01 -7.80 -12.42
CA GLU A 38 1.66 -6.38 -12.36
C GLU A 38 2.03 -5.76 -11.00
N LEU A 39 1.69 -6.45 -9.90
CA LEU A 39 2.01 -6.00 -8.56
C LEU A 39 3.53 -6.01 -8.31
N HIS A 40 4.24 -7.02 -8.83
CA HIS A 40 5.69 -7.12 -8.73
C HIS A 40 6.41 -5.97 -9.46
N GLU A 41 5.96 -5.60 -10.67
CA GLU A 41 6.54 -4.48 -11.40
C GLU A 41 6.34 -3.13 -10.69
N LEU A 42 5.21 -2.98 -9.99
CA LEU A 42 4.87 -1.76 -9.24
C LEU A 42 5.65 -1.64 -7.93
N LEU A 43 5.98 -2.76 -7.29
CA LEU A 43 6.78 -2.81 -6.07
C LEU A 43 8.27 -2.92 -6.41
N THR A 44 8.92 -1.77 -6.56
CA THR A 44 10.34 -1.70 -6.95
C THR A 44 11.26 -2.46 -5.97
N ASN A 45 12.23 -3.21 -6.49
CA ASN A 45 13.32 -3.85 -5.74
C ASN A 45 12.92 -4.96 -4.76
N ILE A 46 11.74 -5.55 -4.89
CA ILE A 46 11.41 -6.78 -4.18
C ILE A 46 11.70 -8.00 -5.05
N SER A 47 11.96 -9.15 -4.42
CA SER A 47 12.04 -10.45 -5.09
C SER A 47 10.69 -11.16 -5.08
N ASP A 48 10.50 -12.12 -5.99
CA ASP A 48 9.29 -12.96 -6.04
C ASP A 48 8.95 -13.57 -4.66
N ASN A 49 9.94 -14.09 -3.94
CA ASN A 49 9.74 -14.68 -2.61
C ASN A 49 9.25 -13.64 -1.58
N GLN A 50 9.75 -12.40 -1.66
CA GLN A 50 9.27 -11.32 -0.79
C GLN A 50 7.83 -10.94 -1.15
N LEU A 51 7.49 -10.86 -2.45
CA LEU A 51 6.12 -10.59 -2.87
C LEU A 51 5.15 -11.68 -2.41
N ILE A 52 5.52 -12.96 -2.55
CA ILE A 52 4.73 -14.09 -2.05
C ILE A 52 4.47 -13.91 -0.54
N THR A 53 5.52 -13.61 0.22
CA THR A 53 5.41 -13.39 1.67
C THR A 53 4.45 -12.23 1.99
N ILE A 54 4.57 -11.10 1.30
CA ILE A 54 3.69 -9.93 1.47
C ILE A 54 2.23 -10.31 1.19
N ILE A 55 1.96 -11.00 0.08
CA ILE A 55 0.61 -11.42 -0.31
C ILE A 55 0.01 -12.36 0.75
N GLU A 56 0.76 -13.38 1.17
CA GLU A 56 0.31 -14.35 2.19
C GLU A 56 0.00 -13.67 3.52
N GLU A 57 0.83 -12.73 3.95
CA GLU A 57 0.63 -11.99 5.20
C GLU A 57 -0.57 -11.04 5.13
N LEU A 58 -0.75 -10.32 4.02
CA LEU A 58 -1.90 -9.44 3.80
C LEU A 58 -3.22 -10.24 3.69
N GLN A 59 -3.20 -11.42 3.08
CA GLN A 59 -4.34 -12.34 3.04
C GLN A 59 -4.68 -12.89 4.43
N THR A 60 -3.67 -13.31 5.19
CA THR A 60 -3.83 -13.80 6.57
C THR A 60 -4.46 -12.74 7.48
N LYS A 61 -4.16 -11.46 7.21
CA LYS A 61 -4.72 -10.31 7.93
C LYS A 61 -6.07 -9.83 7.37
N TYR A 62 -6.62 -10.53 6.37
CA TYR A 62 -7.88 -10.20 5.72
C TYR A 62 -7.91 -8.79 5.11
N LEU A 63 -6.77 -8.29 4.63
CA LEU A 63 -6.69 -7.00 3.94
C LEU A 63 -6.84 -7.16 2.44
N ILE A 64 -6.41 -8.29 1.89
CA ILE A 64 -6.56 -8.61 0.47
C ILE A 64 -7.20 -9.98 0.29
N SER A 65 -7.77 -10.22 -0.88
CA SER A 65 -8.36 -11.50 -1.26
C SER A 65 -8.09 -11.78 -2.74
N PRO A 66 -7.93 -13.06 -3.12
CA PRO A 66 -7.76 -13.42 -4.53
C PRO A 66 -9.12 -13.43 -5.26
N ILE A 67 -9.13 -12.94 -6.49
CA ILE A 67 -10.19 -13.20 -7.47
C ILE A 67 -9.71 -14.38 -8.32
N LYS A 68 -10.14 -15.58 -7.96
CA LYS A 68 -9.62 -16.83 -8.54
C LYS A 68 -9.82 -16.92 -10.05
N GLU A 69 -10.95 -16.42 -10.54
CA GLU A 69 -11.31 -16.46 -11.95
C GLU A 69 -10.46 -15.53 -12.81
N ALA A 70 -10.01 -14.41 -12.22
CA ALA A 70 -9.20 -13.40 -12.90
C ALA A 70 -7.69 -13.58 -12.66
N GLY A 71 -7.29 -14.38 -11.66
CA GLY A 71 -5.89 -14.50 -11.26
C GLY A 71 -5.34 -13.25 -10.57
N CYS A 72 -6.21 -12.35 -10.12
CA CYS A 72 -5.83 -11.08 -9.51
C CYS A 72 -6.03 -11.08 -7.99
N PHE A 73 -5.45 -10.08 -7.34
CA PHE A 73 -5.69 -9.74 -5.94
C PHE A 73 -6.51 -8.45 -5.85
N VAL A 74 -7.36 -8.36 -4.84
CA VAL A 74 -8.14 -7.15 -4.52
C VAL A 74 -8.15 -6.87 -3.04
N LEU A 75 -8.34 -5.61 -2.66
CA LEU A 75 -8.60 -5.26 -1.28
C LEU A 75 -9.96 -5.81 -0.82
N THR A 76 -10.01 -6.30 0.41
CA THR A 76 -11.28 -6.50 1.13
C THR A 76 -11.87 -5.14 1.51
N GLU A 77 -13.10 -5.10 2.03
CA GLU A 77 -13.68 -3.86 2.57
C GLU A 77 -12.78 -3.22 3.64
N GLY A 78 -12.27 -4.02 4.58
CA GLY A 78 -11.30 -3.54 5.58
C GLY A 78 -9.97 -3.10 4.97
N GLY A 79 -9.51 -3.80 3.94
CA GLY A 79 -8.33 -3.40 3.16
C GLY A 79 -8.48 -2.05 2.47
N GLN A 80 -9.65 -1.75 1.91
CA GLN A 80 -9.95 -0.47 1.26
C GLN A 80 -9.88 0.68 2.26
N GLU A 81 -10.48 0.53 3.43
CA GLU A 81 -10.39 1.56 4.48
C GLU A 81 -8.94 1.75 4.96
N PHE A 82 -8.19 0.65 5.08
CA PHE A 82 -6.79 0.72 5.49
C PHE A 82 -5.90 1.37 4.42
N ALA A 83 -6.13 1.09 3.13
CA ALA A 83 -5.41 1.74 2.03
C ALA A 83 -5.68 3.26 1.97
N ARG A 84 -6.92 3.70 2.24
CA ARG A 84 -7.23 5.14 2.37
C ARG A 84 -6.48 5.79 3.53
N LEU A 85 -6.35 5.08 4.65
CA LEU A 85 -5.56 5.55 5.79
C LEU A 85 -4.07 5.65 5.44
N VAL A 86 -3.50 4.63 4.77
CA VAL A 86 -2.12 4.64 4.27
C VAL A 86 -1.87 5.89 3.42
N MET A 87 -2.74 6.17 2.44
CA MET A 87 -2.62 7.37 1.61
C MET A 87 -2.67 8.66 2.43
N SER A 88 -3.64 8.76 3.35
CA SER A 88 -3.82 9.96 4.17
C SER A 88 -2.59 10.23 5.05
N LEU A 89 -2.05 9.18 5.68
CA LEU A 89 -0.85 9.28 6.52
C LEU A 89 0.39 9.64 5.70
N GLY A 90 0.57 9.00 4.54
CA GLY A 90 1.71 9.25 3.66
C GLY A 90 1.75 10.67 3.10
N VAL A 91 0.63 11.12 2.53
CA VAL A 91 0.49 12.49 1.99
C VAL A 91 0.71 13.53 3.08
N TRP A 92 0.01 13.39 4.22
CA TRP A 92 0.18 14.33 5.33
C TRP A 92 1.61 14.33 5.85
N GLY A 93 2.20 13.15 6.07
CA GLY A 93 3.54 13.00 6.63
C GLY A 93 4.60 13.66 5.75
N ARG A 94 4.55 13.43 4.44
CA ARG A 94 5.50 14.04 3.50
C ARG A 94 5.35 15.57 3.45
N GLN A 95 4.12 16.07 3.44
CA GLN A 95 3.86 17.52 3.44
C GLN A 95 4.36 18.20 4.72
N GLN A 96 4.23 17.56 5.89
CA GLN A 96 4.81 18.07 7.13
C GLN A 96 6.33 18.08 7.09
N MET A 97 6.96 17.05 6.52
CA MET A 97 8.41 17.02 6.33
C MET A 97 8.89 18.17 5.42
N ASP A 98 8.18 18.40 4.31
CA ASP A 98 8.51 19.47 3.36
C ASP A 98 8.33 20.85 4.03
N GLY A 99 7.19 21.08 4.70
CA GLY A 99 6.92 22.34 5.40
C GLY A 99 7.91 22.64 6.53
N ASN A 100 8.27 21.63 7.34
CA ASN A 100 9.30 21.78 8.38
C ASN A 100 10.70 22.00 7.79
N GLY A 101 10.95 21.51 6.57
CA GLY A 101 12.18 21.73 5.81
C GLY A 101 12.23 23.03 5.02
N GLY A 102 11.15 23.82 5.00
CA GLY A 102 11.03 25.04 4.19
C GLY A 102 10.85 24.81 2.69
N ASN A 103 10.39 23.61 2.29
CA ASN A 103 10.08 23.26 0.91
C ASN A 103 8.59 23.42 0.62
N ASP A 104 8.26 23.79 -0.62
CA ASP A 104 6.88 23.76 -1.09
C ASP A 104 6.39 22.31 -1.24
N SER A 105 5.23 22.03 -0.65
CA SER A 105 4.58 20.73 -0.80
C SER A 105 3.98 20.56 -2.19
N VAL A 106 4.19 19.40 -2.80
CA VAL A 106 3.57 19.04 -4.08
C VAL A 106 2.15 18.51 -3.85
N GLN A 107 1.22 18.87 -4.74
CA GLN A 107 -0.10 18.28 -4.78
C GLN A 107 -0.01 16.84 -5.33
N VAL A 108 -0.40 15.86 -4.52
CA VAL A 108 -0.42 14.46 -4.93
C VAL A 108 -1.71 14.18 -5.71
N VAL A 109 -1.55 13.73 -6.96
CA VAL A 109 -2.65 13.25 -7.81
C VAL A 109 -2.58 11.73 -7.87
N LEU A 110 -3.67 11.07 -7.50
CA LEU A 110 -3.75 9.61 -7.53
C LEU A 110 -3.93 9.11 -8.98
N PRO A 111 -3.35 7.94 -9.32
CA PRO A 111 -3.62 7.31 -10.60
C PRO A 111 -5.08 6.87 -10.69
N ASP A 112 -5.60 6.81 -11.91
CA ASP A 112 -6.96 6.36 -12.22
C ASP A 112 -6.98 4.84 -12.41
N SER A 113 -8.08 4.18 -12.02
CA SER A 113 -8.22 2.72 -12.12
C SER A 113 -8.24 2.19 -13.55
N SER A 114 -8.54 3.05 -14.54
CA SER A 114 -8.49 2.73 -15.97
C SER A 114 -7.09 2.84 -16.58
N MET A 115 -6.09 3.33 -15.84
CA MET A 115 -4.73 3.49 -16.36
C MET A 115 -4.09 2.14 -16.66
N GLU A 116 -3.36 2.12 -17.77
CA GLU A 116 -2.55 0.98 -18.19
C GLU A 116 -1.33 0.82 -17.28
N GLN A 117 -0.79 -0.40 -17.20
CA GLN A 117 0.36 -0.71 -16.34
C GLN A 117 1.56 0.22 -16.61
N THR A 118 1.85 0.51 -17.89
CA THR A 118 2.96 1.40 -18.27
C THR A 118 2.78 2.85 -17.79
N GLU A 119 1.54 3.29 -17.56
CA GLU A 119 1.25 4.60 -16.99
C GLU A 119 1.38 4.58 -15.46
N LEU A 120 0.89 3.52 -14.81
CA LEU A 120 1.03 3.32 -13.35
C LEU A 120 2.50 3.30 -12.93
N LEU A 121 3.39 2.69 -13.73
CA LEU A 121 4.83 2.64 -13.44
C LEU A 121 5.49 4.02 -13.33
N LYS A 122 4.90 5.08 -13.91
CA LYS A 122 5.38 6.47 -13.79
C LYS A 122 5.18 7.05 -12.39
N TYR A 123 4.22 6.51 -11.63
CA TYR A 123 3.89 6.96 -10.28
C TYR A 123 4.76 6.31 -9.20
N ARG A 124 5.57 5.29 -9.52
CA ARG A 124 6.40 4.56 -8.55
C ARG A 124 7.29 5.46 -7.69
N ASN A 125 7.93 6.46 -8.30
CA ASN A 125 8.77 7.40 -7.55
C ASN A 125 7.95 8.25 -6.56
N THR A 126 6.74 8.66 -6.96
CA THR A 126 5.83 9.36 -6.06
C THR A 126 5.39 8.45 -4.93
N VAL A 127 5.03 7.21 -5.22
CA VAL A 127 4.65 6.23 -4.18
C VAL A 127 5.82 6.01 -3.23
N GLU A 128 7.05 5.81 -3.71
CA GLU A 128 8.24 5.64 -2.86
C GLU A 128 8.51 6.83 -1.94
N GLN A 129 8.22 8.05 -2.40
CA GLN A 129 8.43 9.26 -1.63
C GLN A 129 7.34 9.50 -0.58
N TYR A 130 6.12 9.09 -0.86
CA TYR A 130 4.94 9.43 -0.07
C TYR A 130 4.39 8.27 0.77
N ILE A 131 4.70 7.01 0.45
CA ILE A 131 4.13 5.80 1.05
C ILE A 131 5.25 4.85 1.47
#